data_AF-A0A432GJL9-F1
#
_entry.id   AF-A0A432GJL9-F1
#
_cell.length_a   1.000
_cell.length_b   1.000
_cell.length_c   1.000
_cell.angle_alpha   90.00
_cell.angle_beta   90.00
_cell.angle_gamma   90.00
#
_symmetry.space_group_name_H-M   'P 1'
#
loop_
_entity.id
_entity.type
_entity.pdbx_description
1 polymer ?
#
loop_
_entity_poly.entity_id
_entity_poly.type
_entity_poly.pdbx_seq_one_letter_code
_entity_poly.pdbx_strand_id
1 'polypeptide(L)'
;MEAVFSGHVHNVFVGVHEKTKYYILPSTSFVRPEYSELQVVAPGEEFGRNDTAKLGYFIVKVFTGRHEIVPIRTYGEISIHPETTDKDLLLLTDCKVWMLGVSLRQGWGRRVELAVDGLDEFKRKEAYRDGLLIALLELGVTLLRVPLADLANADVRRRLSDFVRLGFGFTVYSLDSPDEHVLTTIAAHGALLENWELIFPEHSILRAAESVRIAQSVFKGKLFISPVVPLKKDVADKNIFQHFASHGFSVEQTVKAKKLLSTVNDNSHRVGLTFRVSPWDDHLTTLSEIDRQVKDHKLINLQMPRLNEGKCFDDEKKLEKFIINVYKTSRTMQNSTVFLDTFVDNDRGYYPRIGLLDRRLNPRKAFHALKSVSQQLSQQI
;
A
#
# COMPACT_ATOMS: atom_id res chain seq x y z
N MET A 1 -17.61 18.56 -16.08
CA MET A 1 -17.68 17.09 -16.14
C MET A 1 -16.84 16.52 -15.01
N GLU A 2 -17.42 15.67 -14.17
CA GLU A 2 -16.70 15.05 -13.04
C GLU A 2 -15.89 13.82 -13.46
N ALA A 3 -16.49 12.97 -14.29
CA ALA A 3 -15.84 11.77 -14.81
C ALA A 3 -16.29 11.39 -16.22
N VAL A 4 -15.40 10.72 -16.95
CA VAL A 4 -15.61 10.10 -18.26
C VAL A 4 -15.36 8.60 -18.13
N PHE A 5 -16.30 7.80 -18.60
CA PHE A 5 -16.19 6.34 -18.66
C PHE A 5 -16.11 5.91 -20.13
N SER A 6 -15.15 5.06 -20.47
CA SER A 6 -14.89 4.62 -21.85
C SER A 6 -14.39 3.18 -21.89
N GLY A 7 -14.43 2.55 -23.07
CA GLY A 7 -14.00 1.16 -23.28
C GLY A 7 -12.97 1.06 -24.41
N HIS A 8 -13.19 0.13 -25.34
CA HIS A 8 -12.41 -0.11 -26.57
C HIS A 8 -11.00 -0.70 -26.38
N VAL A 9 -10.27 -0.28 -25.36
CA VAL A 9 -8.85 -0.64 -25.18
C VAL A 9 -8.67 -2.04 -24.56
N HIS A 10 -9.70 -2.58 -23.92
CA HIS A 10 -9.67 -3.93 -23.31
C HIS A 10 -8.56 -4.08 -22.27
N ASN A 11 -8.28 -3.00 -21.55
CA ASN A 11 -7.47 -2.97 -20.35
C ASN A 11 -7.90 -1.77 -19.51
N VAL A 12 -7.57 -1.80 -18.22
CA VAL A 12 -8.01 -0.78 -17.28
C VAL A 12 -6.98 0.33 -17.15
N PHE A 13 -7.44 1.58 -17.28
CA PHE A 13 -6.63 2.77 -17.08
C PHE A 13 -7.43 3.85 -16.35
N VAL A 14 -6.74 4.60 -15.49
CA VAL A 14 -7.31 5.72 -14.76
C VAL A 14 -6.40 6.93 -14.89
N GLY A 15 -6.94 7.97 -15.51
CA GLY A 15 -6.29 9.27 -15.68
C GLY A 15 -7.03 10.37 -14.94
N VAL A 16 -6.31 11.42 -14.56
CA VAL A 16 -6.92 12.65 -14.08
C VAL A 16 -6.41 13.80 -14.96
N HIS A 17 -7.33 14.52 -15.58
CA HIS A 17 -7.01 15.73 -16.34
C HIS A 17 -7.84 16.88 -15.77
N GLU A 18 -7.14 17.90 -15.28
CA GLU A 18 -7.75 18.99 -14.50
C GLU A 18 -8.60 18.44 -13.34
N LYS A 19 -9.93 18.66 -13.41
CA LYS A 19 -10.93 18.20 -12.45
C LYS A 19 -11.68 16.94 -12.90
N THR A 20 -11.42 16.46 -14.12
CA THR A 20 -12.15 15.32 -14.71
C THR A 20 -11.34 14.04 -14.55
N LYS A 21 -12.00 13.01 -14.01
CA LYS A 21 -11.44 11.66 -13.87
C LYS A 21 -11.81 10.84 -15.10
N TYR A 22 -10.84 10.17 -15.71
CA TYR A 22 -11.03 9.35 -16.90
C TYR A 22 -10.84 7.88 -16.51
N TYR A 23 -11.84 7.07 -16.82
CA TYR A 23 -11.83 5.64 -16.57
C TYR A 23 -11.97 4.89 -17.89
N ILE A 24 -10.96 4.09 -18.22
CA ILE A 24 -11.06 3.06 -19.25
C ILE A 24 -11.42 1.77 -18.54
N LEU A 25 -12.59 1.24 -18.84
CA LEU A 25 -13.14 0.06 -18.18
C LEU A 25 -12.44 -1.22 -18.66
N PRO A 26 -12.30 -2.23 -17.77
CA PRO A 26 -11.87 -3.55 -18.19
C PRO A 26 -12.86 -4.16 -19.20
N SER A 27 -12.36 -5.08 -20.03
CA SER A 27 -13.19 -5.94 -20.88
C SER A 27 -13.72 -7.11 -20.06
N THR A 28 -14.86 -7.67 -20.46
CA THR A 28 -15.38 -8.93 -19.89
C THR A 28 -14.91 -10.16 -20.65
N SER A 29 -14.28 -10.00 -21.82
CA SER A 29 -14.00 -11.11 -22.74
C SER A 29 -12.53 -11.46 -22.89
N PHE A 30 -11.65 -10.47 -23.04
CA PHE A 30 -10.21 -10.69 -23.22
C PHE A 30 -9.42 -9.40 -22.91
N VAL A 31 -8.14 -9.54 -22.61
CA VAL A 31 -7.20 -8.42 -22.46
C VAL A 31 -6.43 -8.25 -23.76
N ARG A 32 -6.20 -7.00 -24.17
CA ARG A 32 -5.30 -6.72 -25.29
C ARG A 32 -3.87 -7.16 -24.95
N PRO A 33 -3.27 -8.12 -25.69
CA PRO A 33 -2.06 -8.83 -25.25
C PRO A 33 -0.84 -7.91 -25.14
N GLU A 34 -0.78 -6.79 -25.87
CA GLU A 34 0.29 -5.80 -25.76
C GLU A 34 0.40 -5.19 -24.35
N TYR A 35 -0.68 -5.20 -23.56
CA TYR A 35 -0.65 -4.72 -22.18
C TYR A 35 0.00 -5.69 -21.20
N SER A 36 0.40 -6.89 -21.66
CA SER A 36 1.24 -7.78 -20.86
C SER A 36 2.63 -7.18 -20.58
N GLU A 37 3.12 -6.27 -21.44
CA GLU A 37 4.35 -5.47 -21.25
C GLU A 37 4.31 -4.59 -19.99
N LEU A 38 3.11 -4.28 -19.48
CA LEU A 38 2.96 -3.56 -18.21
C LEU A 38 3.46 -4.42 -17.03
N GLN A 39 3.53 -5.74 -17.18
CA GLN A 39 4.01 -6.62 -16.13
C GLN A 39 5.51 -6.84 -16.24
N VAL A 40 6.19 -6.93 -15.11
CA VAL A 40 7.64 -7.16 -15.05
C VAL A 40 8.00 -8.64 -14.98
N VAL A 41 7.08 -9.49 -15.45
CA VAL A 41 7.19 -10.95 -15.47
C VAL A 41 6.58 -11.45 -16.77
N ALA A 42 6.88 -12.70 -17.13
CA ALA A 42 6.36 -13.31 -18.35
C ALA A 42 4.82 -13.19 -18.43
N PRO A 43 4.27 -13.03 -19.65
CA PRO A 43 2.82 -12.94 -19.84
C PRO A 43 2.10 -14.17 -19.27
N GLY A 44 0.79 -14.00 -19.05
CA GLY A 44 -0.10 -15.10 -18.71
C GLY A 44 -0.43 -15.97 -19.93
N GLU A 45 -1.51 -16.73 -19.82
CA GLU A 45 -2.04 -17.56 -20.90
C GLU A 45 -2.36 -16.73 -22.16
N GLU A 46 -2.24 -17.37 -23.32
CA GLU A 46 -2.37 -16.74 -24.65
C GLU A 46 -1.53 -15.45 -24.77
N PHE A 47 -0.30 -15.48 -24.25
CA PHE A 47 0.62 -14.34 -24.26
C PHE A 47 0.03 -13.09 -23.62
N GLY A 48 -0.79 -13.28 -22.57
CA GLY A 48 -1.45 -12.21 -21.82
C GLY A 48 -2.82 -11.82 -22.35
N ARG A 49 -3.29 -12.42 -23.46
CA ARG A 49 -4.65 -12.20 -23.96
C ARG A 49 -5.70 -12.77 -23.00
N ASN A 50 -5.43 -13.91 -22.39
CA ASN A 50 -6.32 -14.57 -21.43
C ASN A 50 -5.90 -14.31 -19.96
N ASP A 51 -5.53 -13.07 -19.61
CA ASP A 51 -5.33 -12.68 -18.20
C ASP A 51 -6.68 -12.45 -17.51
N THR A 52 -7.36 -13.55 -17.17
CA THR A 52 -8.74 -13.56 -16.68
C THR A 52 -8.96 -12.69 -15.45
N ALA A 53 -7.95 -12.57 -14.59
CA ALA A 53 -8.03 -11.73 -13.41
C ALA A 53 -8.21 -10.25 -13.75
N LYS A 54 -7.89 -9.77 -14.96
CA LYS A 54 -8.14 -8.38 -15.39
C LYS A 54 -9.52 -8.16 -16.00
N LEU A 55 -10.27 -9.24 -16.24
CA LEU A 55 -11.60 -9.14 -16.82
C LEU A 55 -12.60 -8.70 -15.76
N GLY A 56 -13.55 -7.85 -16.16
CA GLY A 56 -14.45 -7.26 -15.18
C GLY A 56 -15.35 -6.16 -15.72
N TYR A 57 -16.01 -5.49 -14.77
CA TYR A 57 -16.81 -4.29 -14.99
C TYR A 57 -16.75 -3.40 -13.74
N PHE A 58 -17.21 -2.16 -13.87
CA PHE A 58 -17.33 -1.24 -12.72
C PHE A 58 -18.79 -1.09 -12.35
N ILE A 59 -19.08 -1.15 -11.04
CA ILE A 59 -20.30 -0.57 -10.49
C ILE A 59 -20.00 0.88 -10.14
N VAL A 60 -20.79 1.82 -10.67
CA VAL A 60 -20.62 3.25 -10.45
C VAL A 60 -21.76 3.76 -9.58
N LYS A 61 -21.45 4.19 -8.36
CA LYS A 61 -22.39 4.85 -7.46
C LYS A 61 -22.29 6.36 -7.68
N VAL A 62 -23.39 7.00 -8.06
CA VAL A 62 -23.44 8.45 -8.31
C VAL A 62 -24.18 9.13 -7.17
N PHE A 63 -23.55 10.16 -6.60
CA PHE A 63 -24.10 10.99 -5.54
C PHE A 63 -24.05 12.47 -5.96
N THR A 64 -24.72 13.34 -5.19
CA THR A 64 -24.61 14.79 -5.40
C THR A 64 -23.15 15.23 -5.25
N GLY A 65 -22.55 15.68 -6.36
CA GLY A 65 -21.19 16.23 -6.40
C GLY A 65 -20.04 15.23 -6.28
N ARG A 66 -20.32 13.91 -6.30
CA ARG A 66 -19.28 12.88 -6.27
C ARG A 66 -19.75 11.55 -6.90
N HIS A 67 -18.82 10.74 -7.37
CA HIS A 67 -19.05 9.32 -7.67
C HIS A 67 -18.07 8.40 -6.93
N GLU A 68 -18.47 7.15 -6.74
CA GLU A 68 -17.61 6.05 -6.29
C GLU A 68 -17.61 4.96 -7.35
N ILE A 69 -16.44 4.34 -7.57
CA ILE A 69 -16.30 3.18 -8.45
C ILE A 69 -15.96 1.94 -7.64
N VAL A 70 -16.60 0.84 -7.99
CA VAL A 70 -16.32 -0.47 -7.41
C VAL A 70 -15.93 -1.41 -8.54
N PRO A 71 -14.64 -1.72 -8.71
CA PRO A 71 -14.19 -2.71 -9.67
C PRO A 71 -14.63 -4.11 -9.27
N ILE A 72 -15.28 -4.82 -10.21
CA ILE A 72 -15.68 -6.23 -10.06
C ILE A 72 -14.92 -7.03 -11.11
N ARG A 73 -14.20 -8.06 -10.65
CA ARG A 73 -13.52 -9.02 -11.53
C ARG A 73 -14.47 -10.17 -11.85
N THR A 74 -14.62 -10.49 -13.13
CA THR A 74 -15.44 -11.62 -13.58
C THR A 74 -14.64 -12.91 -13.72
N TYR A 75 -13.31 -12.83 -13.82
CA TYR A 75 -12.44 -13.98 -14.08
C TYR A 75 -12.79 -14.76 -15.35
N GLY A 76 -13.53 -14.15 -16.29
CA GLY A 76 -14.03 -14.84 -17.48
C GLY A 76 -15.16 -15.83 -17.20
N GLU A 77 -15.78 -15.79 -16.01
CA GLU A 77 -16.89 -16.68 -15.66
C GLU A 77 -18.08 -16.44 -16.60
N ILE A 78 -18.60 -17.54 -17.15
CA ILE A 78 -19.74 -17.55 -18.09
C ILE A 78 -21.00 -18.15 -17.47
N SER A 79 -20.89 -18.74 -16.28
CA SER A 79 -22.02 -19.33 -15.57
C SER A 79 -22.94 -18.24 -15.02
N ILE A 80 -24.24 -18.37 -15.30
CA ILE A 80 -25.27 -17.57 -14.63
C ILE A 80 -25.55 -18.26 -13.30
N HIS A 81 -25.27 -17.59 -12.18
CA HIS A 81 -25.69 -18.04 -10.86
C HIS A 81 -27.10 -17.50 -10.56
N PRO A 82 -28.16 -18.31 -10.73
CA PRO A 82 -29.56 -17.86 -10.67
C PRO A 82 -30.00 -17.33 -9.28
N GLU A 83 -29.15 -17.45 -8.27
CA GLU A 83 -29.43 -17.06 -6.88
C GLU A 83 -28.73 -15.77 -6.44
N THR A 84 -28.07 -15.04 -7.35
CA THR A 84 -27.44 -13.76 -6.98
C THR A 84 -28.52 -12.71 -6.72
N THR A 85 -28.66 -12.30 -5.46
CA THR A 85 -29.66 -11.30 -5.05
C THR A 85 -29.13 -9.87 -5.16
N ASP A 86 -30.03 -8.88 -5.22
CA ASP A 86 -29.64 -7.45 -5.14
C ASP A 86 -28.83 -7.14 -3.88
N LYS A 87 -29.07 -7.88 -2.79
CA LYS A 87 -28.30 -7.79 -1.55
C LYS A 87 -26.85 -8.22 -1.78
N ASP A 88 -26.61 -9.29 -2.53
CA ASP A 88 -25.25 -9.77 -2.85
C ASP A 88 -24.50 -8.74 -3.71
N LEU A 89 -25.18 -8.10 -4.66
CA LEU A 89 -24.61 -7.01 -5.46
C LEU A 89 -24.28 -5.77 -4.62
N LEU A 90 -25.13 -5.41 -3.65
CA LEU A 90 -24.87 -4.30 -2.74
C LEU A 90 -23.66 -4.60 -1.84
N LEU A 91 -23.55 -5.84 -1.33
CA LEU A 91 -22.42 -6.30 -0.53
C LEU A 91 -21.08 -6.25 -1.27
N LEU A 92 -21.08 -6.52 -2.57
CA LEU A 92 -19.89 -6.36 -3.41
C LEU A 92 -19.36 -4.91 -3.42
N THR A 93 -20.20 -3.94 -3.09
CA THR A 93 -19.90 -2.50 -3.24
C THR A 93 -19.55 -1.76 -1.96
N ASP A 94 -19.66 -2.39 -0.79
CA ASP A 94 -19.30 -1.80 0.51
C ASP A 94 -18.04 -2.46 1.09
N CYS A 95 -16.95 -2.41 0.31
CA CYS A 95 -15.63 -2.82 0.76
C CYS A 95 -14.77 -1.59 1.04
N LYS A 96 -14.53 -1.29 2.33
CA LYS A 96 -13.56 -0.30 2.77
C LYS A 96 -12.72 -0.89 3.87
N VAL A 97 -11.47 -1.22 3.56
CA VAL A 97 -10.50 -1.70 4.54
C VAL A 97 -9.92 -0.50 5.27
N TRP A 98 -10.65 -0.02 6.28
CA TRP A 98 -10.23 1.11 7.11
C TRP A 98 -8.98 0.79 7.92
N MET A 99 -8.15 1.80 8.16
CA MET A 99 -6.93 1.75 8.99
C MET A 99 -5.78 0.87 8.49
N LEU A 100 -6.02 -0.04 7.54
CA LEU A 100 -4.99 -0.80 6.86
C LEU A 100 -4.58 -0.10 5.56
N GLY A 101 -3.40 0.48 5.58
CA GLY A 101 -2.68 0.91 4.38
C GLY A 101 -1.72 -0.15 3.87
N VAL A 102 -1.10 0.17 2.73
CA VAL A 102 -0.08 -0.69 2.12
C VAL A 102 1.19 0.09 1.79
N SER A 103 2.34 -0.55 1.97
CA SER A 103 3.61 0.00 1.49
C SER A 103 3.84 -0.41 0.04
N LEU A 104 4.05 0.56 -0.85
CA LEU A 104 4.38 0.31 -2.24
C LEU A 104 5.90 0.23 -2.37
N ARG A 105 6.42 -1.01 -2.36
CA ARG A 105 7.88 -1.25 -2.43
C ARG A 105 8.41 -1.28 -3.85
N GLN A 106 7.57 -1.66 -4.81
CA GLN A 106 7.93 -1.70 -6.22
C GLN A 106 7.60 -0.36 -6.88
N GLY A 107 8.29 -0.03 -7.97
CA GLY A 107 8.09 1.26 -8.66
C GLY A 107 6.68 1.42 -9.23
N TRP A 108 5.79 2.06 -8.50
CA TRP A 108 4.35 2.06 -8.79
C TRP A 108 3.92 3.23 -9.69
N GLY A 109 4.55 4.40 -9.53
CA GLY A 109 4.13 5.64 -10.19
C GLY A 109 4.82 5.97 -11.51
N ARG A 110 5.55 5.02 -12.11
CA ARG A 110 6.23 5.22 -13.40
C ARG A 110 5.39 4.69 -14.55
N ARG A 111 5.43 5.40 -15.67
CA ARG A 111 4.91 4.91 -16.94
C ARG A 111 5.84 3.82 -17.47
N VAL A 112 5.24 2.84 -18.14
CA VAL A 112 5.93 1.81 -18.90
C VAL A 112 5.74 2.14 -20.36
N GLU A 113 6.86 2.15 -21.09
CA GLU A 113 6.85 2.25 -22.53
C GLU A 113 6.53 0.87 -23.12
N LEU A 114 5.50 0.81 -23.96
CA LEU A 114 5.09 -0.41 -24.65
C LEU A 114 5.91 -0.59 -25.93
N ALA A 115 6.09 -1.86 -26.33
CA ALA A 115 6.69 -2.18 -27.61
C ALA A 115 5.93 -1.53 -28.78
N VAL A 116 6.65 -1.16 -29.83
CA VAL A 116 6.07 -0.72 -31.09
C VAL A 116 5.72 -1.97 -31.87
N ASP A 117 4.48 -2.44 -31.73
CA ASP A 117 4.00 -3.67 -32.36
C ASP A 117 2.47 -3.68 -32.41
N GLY A 118 1.90 -4.63 -33.16
CA GLY A 118 0.47 -4.94 -33.19
C GLY A 118 -0.38 -3.80 -33.73
N LEU A 119 -1.19 -3.18 -32.87
CA LEU A 119 -2.15 -2.14 -33.24
C LEU A 119 -1.53 -0.74 -33.34
N ASP A 120 -0.25 -0.56 -32.96
CA ASP A 120 0.42 0.73 -32.89
C ASP A 120 1.86 0.70 -33.43
N GLU A 121 1.99 0.23 -34.67
CA GLU A 121 3.25 0.00 -35.40
C GLU A 121 4.17 1.23 -35.57
N PHE A 122 3.65 2.45 -35.36
CA PHE A 122 4.38 3.67 -35.71
C PHE A 122 4.74 4.56 -34.53
N LYS A 123 4.31 4.21 -33.31
CA LYS A 123 4.56 5.07 -32.14
C LYS A 123 4.59 4.27 -30.85
N ARG A 124 5.62 4.56 -30.03
CA ARG A 124 5.69 4.10 -28.65
C ARG A 124 4.58 4.74 -27.81
N LYS A 125 3.80 3.88 -27.17
CA LYS A 125 2.82 4.28 -26.17
C LYS A 125 3.41 4.13 -24.78
N GLU A 126 2.97 5.00 -23.89
CA GLU A 126 3.31 4.92 -22.48
C GLU A 126 2.02 4.78 -21.67
N ALA A 127 2.05 3.90 -20.68
CA ALA A 127 0.91 3.73 -19.80
C ALA A 127 1.34 3.41 -18.36
N TYR A 128 0.47 3.76 -17.41
CA TYR A 128 0.63 3.37 -16.01
C TYR A 128 0.16 1.93 -15.81
N ARG A 129 0.66 1.30 -14.75
CA ARG A 129 0.30 -0.07 -14.35
C ARG A 129 -0.93 -0.06 -13.45
N ASP A 130 -2.07 0.34 -14.02
CA ASP A 130 -3.26 0.66 -13.24
C ASP A 130 -3.97 -0.55 -12.63
N GLY A 131 -3.53 -1.77 -12.95
CA GLY A 131 -3.90 -2.97 -12.19
C GLY A 131 -3.67 -2.84 -10.68
N LEU A 132 -2.65 -2.08 -10.25
CA LEU A 132 -2.40 -1.79 -8.83
C LEU A 132 -3.51 -0.90 -8.25
N LEU A 133 -3.83 0.19 -8.95
CA LEU A 133 -4.89 1.11 -8.54
C LEU A 133 -6.24 0.41 -8.45
N ILE A 134 -6.54 -0.46 -9.41
CA ILE A 134 -7.77 -1.26 -9.39
C ILE A 134 -7.83 -2.20 -8.20
N ALA A 135 -6.74 -2.88 -7.87
CA ALA A 135 -6.69 -3.72 -6.68
C ALA A 135 -6.87 -2.92 -5.38
N LEU A 136 -6.32 -1.70 -5.31
CA LEU A 136 -6.51 -0.81 -4.16
C LEU A 136 -7.96 -0.35 -4.02
N LEU A 137 -8.58 0.08 -5.13
CA LEU A 137 -9.98 0.50 -5.16
C LEU A 137 -10.92 -0.66 -4.82
N GLU A 138 -10.61 -1.86 -5.30
CA GLU A 138 -11.38 -3.08 -5.02
C GLU A 138 -11.38 -3.46 -3.53
N LEU A 139 -10.27 -3.23 -2.81
CA LEU A 139 -10.21 -3.39 -1.35
C LEU A 139 -10.67 -2.15 -0.58
N GLY A 140 -10.90 -1.02 -1.26
CA GLY A 140 -11.10 0.26 -0.60
C GLY A 140 -9.93 0.69 0.29
N VAL A 141 -8.69 0.29 -0.04
CA VAL A 141 -7.47 0.74 0.62
C VAL A 141 -7.06 2.09 0.04
N THR A 142 -7.06 3.13 0.87
CA THR A 142 -6.70 4.50 0.44
C THR A 142 -5.41 5.02 1.04
N LEU A 143 -4.83 4.32 2.02
CA LEU A 143 -3.61 4.75 2.71
C LEU A 143 -2.38 4.06 2.10
N LEU A 144 -1.47 4.86 1.55
CA LEU A 144 -0.29 4.39 0.83
C LEU A 144 0.98 4.86 1.51
N ARG A 145 1.96 3.97 1.64
CA ARG A 145 3.27 4.29 2.21
C ARG A 145 4.38 4.08 1.18
N VAL A 146 5.19 5.10 0.94
CA VAL A 146 6.19 5.13 -0.13
C VAL A 146 7.52 5.73 0.34
N PRO A 147 8.66 5.43 -0.29
CA PRO A 147 9.91 6.13 -0.01
C PRO A 147 9.78 7.63 -0.35
N LEU A 148 10.43 8.50 0.43
CA LEU A 148 10.50 9.94 0.13
C LEU A 148 11.04 10.23 -1.28
N ALA A 149 11.94 9.39 -1.80
CA ALA A 149 12.49 9.52 -3.14
C ALA A 149 11.42 9.55 -4.26
N ASP A 150 10.25 8.95 -4.03
CA ASP A 150 9.12 9.03 -4.97
C ASP A 150 8.58 10.46 -5.09
N LEU A 151 8.64 11.25 -4.01
CA LEU A 151 8.29 12.67 -4.05
C LEU A 151 9.36 13.51 -4.79
N ALA A 152 10.62 13.09 -4.81
CA ALA A 152 11.65 13.82 -5.56
C ALA A 152 11.49 13.63 -7.08
N ASN A 153 10.96 12.50 -7.53
CA ASN A 153 10.78 12.18 -8.95
C ASN A 153 9.54 12.85 -9.55
N ALA A 154 9.70 13.64 -10.61
CA ALA A 154 8.60 14.43 -11.20
C ALA A 154 7.46 13.59 -11.80
N ASP A 155 7.77 12.48 -12.47
CA ASP A 155 6.74 11.60 -13.06
C ASP A 155 5.95 10.89 -11.96
N VAL A 156 6.65 10.36 -10.95
CA VAL A 156 6.01 9.69 -9.81
C VAL A 156 5.18 10.68 -9.00
N ARG A 157 5.67 11.92 -8.78
CA ARG A 157 4.87 12.99 -8.15
C ARG A 157 3.59 13.31 -8.91
N ARG A 158 3.65 13.35 -10.24
CA ARG A 158 2.44 13.59 -11.05
C ARG A 158 1.43 12.48 -10.78
N ARG A 159 1.86 11.22 -10.79
CA ARG A 159 0.99 10.09 -10.47
C ARG A 159 0.49 10.11 -9.03
N LEU A 160 1.32 10.54 -8.08
CA LEU A 160 0.93 10.76 -6.68
C LEU A 160 -0.18 11.82 -6.59
N SER A 161 -0.05 12.94 -7.30
CA SER A 161 -1.11 13.95 -7.36
C SER A 161 -2.41 13.40 -7.95
N ASP A 162 -2.36 12.51 -8.94
CA ASP A 162 -3.56 11.85 -9.46
C ASP A 162 -4.23 11.00 -8.38
N PHE A 163 -3.45 10.20 -7.65
CA PHE A 163 -3.95 9.38 -6.54
C PHE A 163 -4.57 10.25 -5.42
N VAL A 164 -3.95 11.38 -5.06
CA VAL A 164 -4.54 12.33 -4.09
C VAL A 164 -5.89 12.85 -4.58
N ARG A 165 -6.03 13.19 -5.87
CA ARG A 165 -7.32 13.60 -6.48
C ARG A 165 -8.34 12.47 -6.55
N LEU A 166 -7.89 11.22 -6.49
CA LEU A 166 -8.72 10.03 -6.38
C LEU A 166 -9.08 9.69 -4.92
N GLY A 167 -8.58 10.44 -3.94
CA GLY A 167 -8.90 10.26 -2.51
C GLY A 167 -7.91 9.40 -1.73
N PHE A 168 -6.70 9.17 -2.25
CA PHE A 168 -5.65 8.44 -1.55
C PHE A 168 -4.81 9.36 -0.67
N GLY A 169 -4.45 8.85 0.50
CA GLY A 169 -3.54 9.47 1.45
C GLY A 169 -2.13 8.87 1.35
N PHE A 170 -1.11 9.71 1.45
CA PHE A 170 0.29 9.27 1.38
C PHE A 170 1.06 9.51 2.68
N THR A 171 1.76 8.47 3.11
CA THR A 171 2.83 8.51 4.11
C THR A 171 4.18 8.31 3.41
N VAL A 172 5.08 9.27 3.46
CA VAL A 172 6.47 9.07 3.01
C VAL A 172 7.36 8.64 4.15
N TYR A 173 8.45 7.92 3.86
CA TYR A 173 9.49 7.65 4.85
C TYR A 173 10.88 8.00 4.33
N SER A 174 11.73 8.49 5.22
CA SER A 174 13.14 8.81 4.96
C SER A 174 14.05 8.30 6.07
N LEU A 175 15.32 8.09 5.74
CA LEU A 175 16.36 7.67 6.67
C LEU A 175 17.16 8.89 7.12
N ASP A 176 17.50 8.92 8.42
CA ASP A 176 18.29 9.95 9.08
C ASP A 176 17.63 11.35 9.09
N SER A 177 18.39 12.32 9.56
CA SER A 177 18.06 13.73 9.65
C SER A 177 17.87 14.30 8.24
N PRO A 178 16.77 15.03 7.97
CA PRO A 178 16.51 15.57 6.64
C PRO A 178 17.55 16.64 6.26
N ASP A 179 18.16 16.50 5.09
CA ASP A 179 19.03 17.52 4.51
C ASP A 179 18.24 18.66 3.85
N GLU A 180 18.95 19.68 3.37
CA GLU A 180 18.33 20.85 2.71
C GLU A 180 17.50 20.46 1.47
N HIS A 181 17.93 19.45 0.72
CA HIS A 181 17.21 18.98 -0.47
C HIS A 181 15.87 18.32 -0.09
N VAL A 182 15.87 17.49 0.94
CA VAL A 182 14.68 16.87 1.52
C VAL A 182 13.73 17.94 2.05
N LEU A 183 14.23 18.91 2.82
CA LEU A 183 13.42 19.99 3.38
C LEU A 183 12.79 20.86 2.30
N THR A 184 13.56 21.20 1.25
CA THR A 184 13.06 21.95 0.09
C THR A 184 11.98 21.17 -0.66
N THR A 185 12.18 19.86 -0.86
CA THR A 185 11.20 18.98 -1.53
C THR A 185 9.90 18.88 -0.73
N ILE A 186 9.99 18.74 0.60
CA ILE A 186 8.82 18.70 1.49
C ILE A 186 8.13 20.07 1.56
N ALA A 187 8.86 21.17 1.61
CA ALA A 187 8.27 22.51 1.57
C ALA A 187 7.49 22.75 0.27
N ALA A 188 8.03 22.28 -0.87
CA ALA A 188 7.41 22.47 -2.18
C ALA A 188 6.22 21.52 -2.44
N HIS A 189 6.28 20.28 -1.94
CA HIS A 189 5.36 19.21 -2.37
C HIS A 189 4.68 18.46 -1.21
N GLY A 190 4.97 18.83 0.04
CA GLY A 190 4.43 18.18 1.23
C GLY A 190 2.91 18.30 1.37
N ALA A 191 2.25 19.24 0.68
CA ALA A 191 0.80 19.33 0.63
C ALA A 191 0.12 18.09 0.01
N LEU A 192 0.87 17.26 -0.72
CA LEU A 192 0.39 15.99 -1.27
C LEU A 192 0.44 14.83 -0.25
N LEU A 193 0.98 15.06 0.94
CA LEU A 193 1.24 14.04 1.94
C LEU A 193 0.40 14.26 3.19
N GLU A 194 -0.08 13.17 3.76
CA GLU A 194 -0.71 13.19 5.08
C GLU A 194 0.33 13.08 6.19
N ASN A 195 1.33 12.21 5.98
CA ASN A 195 2.30 11.87 7.01
C ASN A 195 3.72 11.76 6.46
N TRP A 196 4.70 11.99 7.34
CA TRP A 196 6.11 11.76 7.05
C TRP A 196 6.78 11.02 8.22
N GLU A 197 7.33 9.84 7.93
CA GLU A 197 8.09 9.02 8.86
C GLU A 197 9.59 9.28 8.75
N LEU A 198 10.20 9.67 9.87
CA LEU A 198 11.64 9.86 10.05
C LEU A 198 12.22 8.63 10.76
N ILE A 199 13.07 7.89 10.04
CA ILE A 199 13.71 6.67 10.52
C ILE A 199 15.14 7.01 10.94
N PHE A 200 15.49 6.87 12.22
CA PHE A 200 16.80 7.23 12.73
C PHE A 200 17.63 6.01 13.11
N PRO A 201 18.95 5.99 12.83
CA PRO A 201 19.85 5.08 13.51
C PRO A 201 19.76 5.26 15.03
N GLU A 202 19.81 4.17 15.79
CA GLU A 202 19.57 4.21 17.24
C GLU A 202 20.54 5.14 18.01
N HIS A 203 21.78 5.28 17.53
CA HIS A 203 22.79 6.17 18.10
C HIS A 203 22.54 7.66 17.81
N SER A 204 21.70 7.98 16.82
CA SER A 204 21.38 9.35 16.40
C SER A 204 20.12 9.90 17.07
N ILE A 205 19.58 9.22 18.08
CA ILE A 205 18.30 9.58 18.72
C ILE A 205 18.32 10.96 19.40
N LEU A 206 19.49 11.45 19.82
CA LEU A 206 19.66 12.83 20.33
C LEU A 206 19.46 13.88 19.24
N ARG A 207 19.82 13.56 17.98
CA ARG A 207 19.56 14.41 16.80
C ARG A 207 18.12 14.30 16.31
N ALA A 208 17.39 13.25 16.71
CA ALA A 208 16.01 13.07 16.29
C ALA A 208 15.11 14.23 16.77
N ALA A 209 15.35 14.79 17.96
CA ALA A 209 14.56 15.92 18.46
C ALA A 209 14.73 17.18 17.63
N GLU A 210 15.96 17.52 17.27
CA GLU A 210 16.24 18.64 16.38
C GLU A 210 15.69 18.40 14.98
N SER A 211 15.89 17.20 14.43
CA SER A 211 15.38 16.82 13.12
C SER A 211 13.85 16.90 13.03
N VAL A 212 13.14 16.47 14.08
CA VAL A 212 11.68 16.58 14.16
C VAL A 212 11.25 18.05 14.17
N ARG A 213 11.91 18.91 14.95
CA ARG A 213 11.59 20.35 14.96
C ARG A 213 11.80 21.01 13.60
N ILE A 214 12.92 20.69 12.94
CA ILE A 214 13.20 21.19 11.58
C ILE A 214 12.14 20.68 10.60
N ALA A 215 11.78 19.39 10.65
CA ALA A 215 10.74 18.82 9.82
C ALA A 215 9.35 19.47 10.05
N GLN A 216 8.98 19.77 11.31
CA GLN A 216 7.72 20.45 11.63
C GLN A 216 7.65 21.88 11.08
N SER A 217 8.80 22.54 10.88
CA SER A 217 8.84 23.89 10.31
C SER A 217 8.38 23.92 8.85
N VAL A 218 8.72 22.89 8.07
CA VAL A 218 8.41 22.79 6.64
C VAL A 218 7.18 21.93 6.32
N PHE A 219 6.85 20.97 7.18
CA PHE A 219 5.74 20.03 6.96
C PHE A 219 4.56 20.32 7.87
N LYS A 220 3.34 20.31 7.32
CA LYS A 220 2.09 20.56 8.08
C LYS A 220 1.31 19.30 8.46
N GLY A 221 1.64 18.14 7.87
CA GLY A 221 1.03 16.86 8.23
C GLY A 221 1.60 16.26 9.53
N LYS A 222 1.32 14.98 9.78
CA LYS A 222 1.81 14.28 10.98
C LYS A 222 3.20 13.69 10.74
N LEU A 223 4.06 13.80 11.75
CA LEU A 223 5.36 13.14 11.75
C LEU A 223 5.28 11.83 12.51
N PHE A 224 6.00 10.82 12.04
CA PHE A 224 6.24 9.59 12.78
C PHE A 224 7.72 9.38 12.97
N ILE A 225 8.12 8.83 14.12
CA ILE A 225 9.52 8.52 14.40
C ILE A 225 9.69 7.02 14.64
N SER A 226 10.74 6.46 14.06
CA SER A 226 11.16 5.07 14.28
C SER A 226 12.68 4.95 14.39
N PRO A 227 13.19 3.96 15.14
CA PRO A 227 14.58 3.57 15.06
C PRO A 227 14.78 2.59 13.89
N VAL A 228 15.98 2.60 13.31
CA VAL A 228 16.53 1.43 12.61
C VAL A 228 16.77 0.34 13.64
N VAL A 229 16.34 -0.87 13.34
CA VAL A 229 16.62 -2.05 14.16
C VAL A 229 18.09 -2.42 13.98
N PRO A 230 18.89 -2.47 15.06
CA PRO A 230 20.27 -2.91 14.96
C PRO A 230 20.35 -4.32 14.38
N LEU A 231 21.34 -4.56 13.52
CA LEU A 231 21.70 -5.91 13.12
C LEU A 231 22.16 -6.65 14.38
N LYS A 232 21.49 -7.75 14.75
CA LYS A 232 21.97 -8.60 15.85
C LYS A 232 23.31 -9.20 15.43
N LYS A 233 24.35 -9.02 16.25
CA LYS A 233 25.56 -9.83 16.17
C LYS A 233 25.23 -11.22 16.72
N ASP A 234 25.78 -12.26 16.07
CA ASP A 234 25.50 -13.66 16.35
C ASP A 234 25.40 -14.01 17.84
N VAL A 235 24.34 -14.71 18.21
CA VAL A 235 24.43 -15.69 19.29
C VAL A 235 24.76 -17.00 18.57
N ALA A 236 25.91 -17.57 18.88
CA ALA A 236 26.43 -18.80 18.32
C ALA A 236 25.49 -19.97 18.62
N ASP A 237 24.42 -20.10 17.83
CA ASP A 237 23.68 -21.33 17.53
C ASP A 237 22.45 -20.97 16.68
N LYS A 238 22.44 -21.50 15.44
CA LYS A 238 21.42 -21.44 14.38
C LYS A 238 21.72 -20.43 13.26
N ASN A 239 21.94 -20.97 12.06
CA ASN A 239 22.18 -20.35 10.74
C ASN A 239 21.12 -19.33 10.26
N ILE A 240 20.67 -18.40 11.09
CA ILE A 240 19.70 -17.36 10.74
C ILE A 240 20.44 -16.03 10.67
N PHE A 241 21.05 -15.78 9.52
CA PHE A 241 21.69 -14.50 9.20
C PHE A 241 20.61 -13.44 8.96
N GLN A 242 20.53 -12.43 9.82
CA GLN A 242 19.66 -11.26 9.62
C GLN A 242 20.52 -10.05 9.23
N HIS A 243 21.01 -10.02 7.98
CA HIS A 243 21.85 -8.94 7.44
C HIS A 243 21.11 -7.64 7.08
N PHE A 244 19.78 -7.58 7.25
CA PHE A 244 18.99 -6.50 6.65
C PHE A 244 18.36 -5.53 7.65
N ALA A 245 18.48 -4.24 7.32
CA ALA A 245 17.84 -3.16 8.04
C ALA A 245 16.31 -3.38 8.10
N SER A 246 15.80 -3.33 9.31
CA SER A 246 14.40 -3.20 9.66
C SER A 246 14.23 -1.89 10.43
N HIS A 247 13.01 -1.41 10.61
CA HIS A 247 12.75 -0.20 11.38
C HIS A 247 11.42 -0.25 12.12
N GLY A 248 11.30 0.59 13.15
CA GLY A 248 10.16 0.66 14.07
C GLY A 248 10.53 0.14 15.45
N PHE A 249 9.89 0.67 16.50
CA PHE A 249 10.05 0.19 17.88
C PHE A 249 9.41 -1.20 18.04
N SER A 250 9.99 -2.07 18.87
CA SER A 250 9.26 -3.24 19.39
C SER A 250 8.42 -2.86 20.59
N VAL A 251 7.50 -3.74 21.01
CA VAL A 251 6.63 -3.50 22.17
C VAL A 251 7.43 -3.33 23.47
N GLU A 252 8.55 -4.03 23.61
CA GLU A 252 9.46 -3.91 24.77
C GLU A 252 10.15 -2.53 24.81
N GLN A 253 10.27 -1.86 23.66
CA GLN A 253 10.88 -0.54 23.55
C GLN A 253 9.89 0.60 23.83
N THR A 254 8.65 0.32 24.24
CA THR A 254 7.60 1.34 24.42
C THR A 254 7.98 2.43 25.43
N VAL A 255 8.63 2.09 26.54
CA VAL A 255 9.10 3.09 27.53
C VAL A 255 10.11 4.04 26.89
N LYS A 256 11.07 3.51 26.12
CA LYS A 256 12.07 4.30 25.39
C LYS A 256 11.41 5.17 24.32
N ALA A 257 10.46 4.61 23.56
CA ALA A 257 9.74 5.32 22.52
C ALA A 257 8.94 6.51 23.06
N LYS A 258 8.24 6.32 24.18
CA LYS A 258 7.51 7.40 24.88
C LYS A 258 8.43 8.50 25.40
N LYS A 259 9.58 8.13 25.97
CA LYS A 259 10.57 9.12 26.42
C LYS A 259 11.11 9.97 25.27
N LEU A 260 11.33 9.35 24.11
CA LEU A 260 11.68 10.10 22.90
C LEU A 260 10.53 11.03 22.49
N LEU A 261 9.30 10.51 22.43
CA LEU A 261 8.13 11.31 22.06
C LEU A 261 7.95 12.54 22.97
N SER A 262 8.09 12.38 24.28
CA SER A 262 7.99 13.51 25.22
C SER A 262 9.09 14.57 25.07
N THR A 263 10.22 14.20 24.44
CA THR A 263 11.32 15.13 24.18
C THR A 263 11.08 15.97 22.91
N VAL A 264 10.26 15.46 21.98
CA VAL A 264 10.05 16.08 20.66
C VAL A 264 8.67 16.69 20.48
N ASN A 265 7.69 16.31 21.30
CA ASN A 265 6.31 16.76 21.15
C ASN A 265 6.14 18.15 21.77
N ASP A 266 5.73 19.13 20.95
CA ASP A 266 5.65 20.55 21.27
C ASP A 266 4.20 21.01 21.56
N ASN A 267 3.41 20.21 22.29
CA ASN A 267 1.96 20.37 22.51
C ASN A 267 1.10 20.36 21.23
N SER A 268 1.69 20.20 20.04
CA SER A 268 0.94 20.14 18.78
C SER A 268 0.26 18.79 18.55
N HIS A 269 0.62 17.74 19.30
CA HIS A 269 0.14 16.36 19.11
C HIS A 269 0.30 15.83 17.66
N ARG A 270 1.21 16.42 16.88
CA ARG A 270 1.46 16.06 15.47
C ARG A 270 2.55 15.03 15.28
N VAL A 271 3.20 14.59 16.35
CA VAL A 271 4.25 13.58 16.32
C VAL A 271 3.73 12.26 16.88
N GLY A 272 3.95 11.18 16.17
CA GLY A 272 3.58 9.82 16.54
C GLY A 272 4.76 8.85 16.50
N LEU A 273 4.51 7.60 16.90
CA LEU A 273 5.52 6.54 16.99
C LEU A 273 5.26 5.45 15.96
N THR A 274 6.31 4.97 15.28
CA THR A 274 6.20 3.77 14.44
C THR A 274 6.67 2.53 15.19
N PHE A 275 5.82 1.52 15.27
CA PHE A 275 6.12 0.19 15.80
C PHE A 275 6.24 -0.85 14.69
N ARG A 276 7.09 -1.86 14.91
CA ARG A 276 7.21 -3.02 14.02
C ARG A 276 6.48 -4.22 14.61
N VAL A 277 5.75 -4.95 13.77
CA VAL A 277 5.08 -6.19 14.15
C VAL A 277 5.34 -7.24 13.08
N SER A 278 5.77 -8.43 13.50
CA SER A 278 6.03 -9.57 12.63
C SER A 278 4.94 -10.64 12.80
N PRO A 279 4.57 -11.37 11.75
CA PRO A 279 3.64 -12.51 11.84
C PRO A 279 4.21 -13.73 12.59
N TRP A 280 5.52 -13.76 12.89
CA TRP A 280 6.15 -14.85 13.65
C TRP A 280 6.20 -14.62 15.15
N ASP A 281 5.94 -13.38 15.57
CA ASP A 281 5.73 -13.07 16.97
C ASP A 281 4.26 -13.32 17.31
N ASP A 282 3.93 -13.25 18.60
CA ASP A 282 2.54 -13.16 19.04
C ASP A 282 1.98 -11.77 18.67
N HIS A 283 1.67 -11.60 17.38
CA HIS A 283 1.27 -10.33 16.78
C HIS A 283 -0.01 -9.77 17.39
N LEU A 284 -0.95 -10.62 17.81
CA LEU A 284 -2.20 -10.18 18.43
C LEU A 284 -1.95 -9.60 19.82
N THR A 285 -1.16 -10.30 20.64
CA THR A 285 -0.76 -9.80 21.96
C THR A 285 0.10 -8.54 21.81
N THR A 286 1.02 -8.53 20.84
CA THR A 286 1.89 -7.38 20.55
C THR A 286 1.07 -6.15 20.16
N LEU A 287 0.11 -6.27 19.24
CA LEU A 287 -0.78 -5.18 18.84
C LEU A 287 -1.62 -4.66 20.00
N SER A 288 -2.23 -5.56 20.77
CA SER A 288 -3.05 -5.21 21.94
C SER A 288 -2.22 -4.47 22.99
N GLU A 289 -0.98 -4.93 23.22
CA GLU A 289 -0.10 -4.33 24.21
C GLU A 289 0.42 -2.96 23.76
N ILE A 290 0.74 -2.79 22.48
CA ILE A 290 1.05 -1.48 21.90
C ILE A 290 -0.15 -0.53 22.05
N ASP A 291 -1.37 -0.97 21.76
CA ASP A 291 -2.57 -0.13 21.91
C ASP A 291 -2.89 0.23 23.36
N ARG A 292 -2.68 -0.71 24.29
CA ARG A 292 -2.84 -0.48 25.72
C ARG A 292 -1.82 0.53 26.23
N GLN A 293 -0.55 0.37 25.86
CA GLN A 293 0.53 1.22 26.34
C GLN A 293 0.58 2.57 25.63
N VAL A 294 0.29 2.68 24.34
CA VAL A 294 0.52 3.91 23.54
C VAL A 294 -0.82 4.49 23.07
N LYS A 295 -1.18 5.65 23.64
CA LYS A 295 -2.41 6.38 23.30
C LYS A 295 -2.21 7.49 22.27
N ASP A 296 -0.97 7.93 22.08
CA ASP A 296 -0.58 8.84 21.01
C ASP A 296 -0.78 8.22 19.62
N HIS A 297 -0.63 9.03 18.58
CA HIS A 297 -0.65 8.55 17.21
C HIS A 297 0.42 7.49 16.98
N LYS A 298 0.01 6.37 16.38
CA LYS A 298 0.90 5.25 16.12
C LYS A 298 0.74 4.69 14.72
N LEU A 299 1.87 4.41 14.11
CA LEU A 299 1.98 3.71 12.83
C LEU A 299 2.49 2.30 13.11
N ILE A 300 1.80 1.29 12.62
CA ILE A 300 2.22 -0.11 12.75
C ILE A 300 2.76 -0.57 11.39
N ASN A 301 4.05 -0.85 11.31
CA ASN A 301 4.69 -1.43 10.14
C ASN A 301 4.67 -2.96 10.26
N LEU A 302 3.77 -3.61 9.51
CA LEU A 302 3.67 -5.07 9.47
C LEU A 302 4.76 -5.62 8.57
N GLN A 303 5.78 -6.23 9.17
CA GLN A 303 6.92 -6.75 8.43
C GLN A 303 6.65 -8.19 8.02
N MET A 304 6.44 -8.40 6.72
CA MET A 304 6.26 -9.74 6.19
C MET A 304 7.53 -10.58 6.39
N PRO A 305 7.36 -11.92 6.53
CA PRO A 305 8.43 -12.85 6.82
C PRO A 305 9.65 -12.67 5.91
N ARG A 306 10.81 -12.70 6.53
CA ARG A 306 12.10 -12.86 5.87
C ARG A 306 12.74 -14.10 6.49
N LEU A 307 12.48 -15.26 5.90
CA LEU A 307 12.85 -16.56 6.49
C LEU A 307 14.38 -16.74 6.51
N ASN A 308 15.00 -16.68 5.34
CA ASN A 308 16.43 -16.70 5.14
C ASN A 308 16.74 -16.18 3.72
N GLU A 309 18.00 -15.89 3.45
CA GLU A 309 18.45 -15.53 2.12
C GLU A 309 18.11 -16.63 1.11
N GLY A 310 17.52 -16.24 -0.03
CA GLY A 310 17.09 -17.15 -1.08
C GLY A 310 15.89 -18.03 -0.73
N LYS A 311 15.36 -17.97 0.50
CA LYS A 311 14.17 -18.74 0.90
C LYS A 311 12.92 -17.89 0.79
N CYS A 312 12.03 -18.31 -0.11
CA CYS A 312 10.74 -17.67 -0.30
C CYS A 312 9.82 -17.92 0.90
N PHE A 313 9.10 -16.90 1.36
CA PHE A 313 7.88 -17.10 2.13
C PHE A 313 6.68 -17.19 1.18
N ASP A 314 6.12 -18.39 1.02
CA ASP A 314 5.04 -18.72 0.09
C ASP A 314 3.82 -19.42 0.75
N ASP A 315 3.75 -19.40 2.08
CA ASP A 315 2.62 -19.97 2.84
C ASP A 315 1.38 -19.05 2.77
N GLU A 316 0.53 -19.31 1.79
CA GLU A 316 -0.72 -18.56 1.57
C GLU A 316 -1.67 -18.61 2.76
N LYS A 317 -1.81 -19.76 3.42
CA LYS A 317 -2.75 -19.93 4.55
C LYS A 317 -2.30 -19.11 5.75
N LYS A 318 -0.99 -19.09 6.02
CA LYS A 318 -0.43 -18.29 7.09
C LYS A 318 -0.56 -16.79 6.80
N LEU A 319 -0.28 -16.36 5.56
CA LEU A 319 -0.51 -14.98 5.14
C LEU A 319 -1.98 -14.58 5.34
N GLU A 320 -2.92 -15.37 4.84
CA GLU A 320 -4.35 -15.11 4.94
C GLU A 320 -4.79 -14.93 6.40
N LYS A 321 -4.45 -15.90 7.26
CA LYS A 321 -4.79 -15.83 8.70
C LYS A 321 -4.20 -14.59 9.36
N PHE A 322 -2.94 -14.27 9.06
CA PHE A 322 -2.26 -13.10 9.62
C PHE A 322 -2.97 -11.79 9.22
N ILE A 323 -3.26 -11.60 7.94
CA ILE A 323 -3.87 -10.37 7.43
C ILE A 323 -5.28 -10.17 7.99
N ILE A 324 -6.09 -11.23 8.05
CA ILE A 324 -7.43 -11.15 8.65
C ILE A 324 -7.36 -10.78 10.13
N ASN A 325 -6.47 -11.43 10.88
CA ASN A 325 -6.28 -11.18 12.30
C ASN A 325 -5.86 -9.73 12.56
N VAL A 326 -4.83 -9.26 11.85
CA VAL A 326 -4.35 -7.89 12.00
C VAL A 326 -5.41 -6.87 11.58
N TYR A 327 -6.14 -7.10 10.49
CA TYR A 327 -7.21 -6.20 10.08
C TYR A 327 -8.31 -6.10 11.16
N LYS A 328 -8.80 -7.24 11.68
CA LYS A 328 -9.79 -7.27 12.77
C LYS A 328 -9.30 -6.53 14.01
N THR A 329 -8.06 -6.77 14.45
CA THR A 329 -7.47 -6.07 15.59
C THR A 329 -7.30 -4.59 15.32
N SER A 330 -6.85 -4.19 14.13
CA SER A 330 -6.62 -2.79 13.80
C SER A 330 -7.88 -1.93 13.92
N ARG A 331 -9.06 -2.51 13.66
CA ARG A 331 -10.37 -1.83 13.73
C ARG A 331 -10.76 -1.38 15.14
N THR A 332 -10.21 -2.01 16.17
CA THR A 332 -10.50 -1.66 17.57
C THR A 332 -9.40 -0.80 18.19
N MET A 333 -8.26 -0.65 17.51
CA MET A 333 -7.15 0.17 18.00
C MET A 333 -7.46 1.66 17.85
N GLN A 334 -6.97 2.46 18.80
CA GLN A 334 -7.16 3.91 18.76
C GLN A 334 -5.94 4.61 18.15
N ASN A 335 -6.16 5.73 17.46
CA ASN A 335 -5.08 6.58 16.91
C ASN A 335 -4.03 5.82 16.08
N SER A 336 -4.44 4.75 15.41
CA SER A 336 -3.54 3.81 14.75
C SER A 336 -3.70 3.80 13.24
N THR A 337 -2.60 3.61 12.53
CA THR A 337 -2.61 3.24 11.12
C THR A 337 -1.67 2.08 10.91
N VAL A 338 -2.13 1.03 10.24
CA VAL A 338 -1.36 -0.19 10.03
C VAL A 338 -0.96 -0.24 8.56
N PHE A 339 0.32 -0.46 8.27
CA PHE A 339 0.81 -0.63 6.90
C PHE A 339 1.31 -2.05 6.69
N LEU A 340 0.69 -2.76 5.75
CA LEU A 340 1.23 -4.00 5.22
C LEU A 340 2.48 -3.69 4.39
N ASP A 341 3.63 -4.24 4.77
CA ASP A 341 4.86 -3.90 4.06
C ASP A 341 5.01 -4.57 2.69
N THR A 342 4.23 -5.61 2.38
CA THR A 342 4.31 -6.35 1.12
C THR A 342 2.91 -6.57 0.56
N PHE A 343 2.45 -5.64 -0.27
CA PHE A 343 1.16 -5.74 -0.94
C PHE A 343 1.23 -6.53 -2.25
N VAL A 344 2.25 -6.27 -3.05
CA VAL A 344 2.60 -7.06 -4.24
C VAL A 344 3.75 -7.97 -3.87
N ASP A 345 3.72 -9.21 -4.36
CA ASP A 345 4.81 -10.16 -4.26
C ASP A 345 6.18 -9.50 -4.46
N ASN A 346 7.12 -9.90 -3.63
CA ASN A 346 8.52 -9.62 -3.86
C ASN A 346 9.18 -10.94 -4.28
N ASP A 347 9.40 -11.12 -5.57
CA ASP A 347 9.93 -12.35 -6.18
C ASP A 347 11.44 -12.25 -6.49
N ARG A 348 12.07 -11.13 -6.14
CA ARG A 348 13.48 -10.82 -6.42
C ARG A 348 14.22 -10.41 -5.15
N GLY A 349 15.54 -10.64 -5.16
CA GLY A 349 16.44 -10.29 -4.07
C GLY A 349 16.50 -11.33 -2.96
N TYR A 350 17.09 -10.95 -1.82
CA TYR A 350 17.45 -11.89 -0.75
C TYR A 350 16.27 -12.56 -0.05
N TYR A 351 15.12 -11.89 0.06
CA TYR A 351 13.98 -12.42 0.82
C TYR A 351 12.70 -12.39 -0.04
N PRO A 352 12.56 -13.33 -0.98
CA PRO A 352 11.34 -13.47 -1.73
C PRO A 352 10.17 -13.79 -0.80
N ARG A 353 9.00 -13.25 -1.09
CA ARG A 353 7.79 -13.47 -0.29
C ARG A 353 6.53 -13.05 -1.04
N ILE A 354 5.44 -13.73 -0.75
CA ILE A 354 4.13 -13.43 -1.32
C ILE A 354 3.47 -12.24 -0.61
N GLY A 355 2.71 -11.45 -1.38
CA GLY A 355 1.83 -10.38 -0.91
C GLY A 355 0.36 -10.72 -1.11
N LEU A 356 -0.50 -9.70 -1.17
CA LEU A 356 -1.92 -9.86 -1.53
C LEU A 356 -2.12 -9.96 -3.04
N LEU A 357 -1.18 -9.45 -3.83
CA LEU A 357 -1.17 -9.50 -5.29
C LEU A 357 0.08 -10.22 -5.77
N ASP A 358 -0.04 -10.98 -6.86
CA ASP A 358 1.12 -11.50 -7.56
C ASP A 358 1.86 -10.41 -8.38
N ARG A 359 2.94 -10.79 -9.07
CA ARG A 359 3.73 -9.86 -9.90
C ARG A 359 3.07 -9.40 -11.19
N ARG A 360 1.95 -10.02 -11.57
CA ARG A 360 1.04 -9.55 -12.63
C ARG A 360 -0.04 -8.63 -12.07
N LEU A 361 -0.04 -8.35 -10.76
CA LEU A 361 -1.07 -7.60 -10.04
C LEU A 361 -2.42 -8.33 -9.99
N ASN A 362 -2.39 -9.66 -9.97
CA ASN A 362 -3.57 -10.51 -9.82
C ASN A 362 -3.81 -10.82 -8.33
N PRO A 363 -5.07 -10.72 -7.84
CA PRO A 363 -5.41 -11.09 -6.48
C PRO A 363 -5.00 -12.50 -6.08
N ARG A 364 -4.43 -12.64 -4.88
CA ARG A 364 -4.19 -13.93 -4.20
C ARG A 364 -5.30 -14.24 -3.19
N LYS A 365 -5.31 -15.44 -2.61
CA LYS A 365 -6.33 -15.86 -1.62
C LYS A 365 -6.51 -14.86 -0.46
N ALA A 366 -5.39 -14.37 0.09
CA ALA A 366 -5.42 -13.41 1.20
C ALA A 366 -6.08 -12.06 0.83
N PHE A 367 -6.03 -11.65 -0.45
CA PHE A 367 -6.76 -10.48 -0.94
C PHE A 367 -8.26 -10.69 -0.82
N HIS A 368 -8.76 -11.83 -1.34
CA HIS A 368 -10.19 -12.16 -1.30
C HIS A 368 -10.69 -12.31 0.12
N ALA A 369 -9.94 -12.98 0.98
CA ALA A 369 -10.32 -13.15 2.37
C ALA A 369 -10.40 -11.81 3.13
N LEU A 370 -9.46 -10.89 2.88
CA LEU A 370 -9.50 -9.54 3.43
C LEU A 370 -10.73 -8.77 2.92
N LYS A 371 -11.01 -8.84 1.61
CA LYS A 371 -12.20 -8.21 0.99
C LYS A 371 -13.48 -8.70 1.65
N SER A 372 -13.67 -10.02 1.77
CA SER A 372 -14.85 -10.63 2.38
C SER A 372 -15.02 -10.26 3.85
N VAL A 373 -13.93 -10.28 4.64
CA VAL A 373 -13.99 -9.88 6.05
C VAL A 373 -14.32 -8.39 6.21
N SER A 374 -13.78 -7.53 5.34
CA SER A 374 -14.11 -6.10 5.34
C SER A 374 -15.59 -5.84 5.06
N GLN A 375 -16.17 -6.55 4.10
CA GLN A 375 -17.60 -6.45 3.79
C GLN A 375 -18.47 -6.92 4.95
N GLN A 376 -18.11 -8.03 5.61
CA GLN A 376 -18.85 -8.55 6.78
C GLN A 376 -18.82 -7.58 7.96
N LEU A 377 -17.66 -6.98 8.26
CA LEU A 377 -17.50 -6.05 9.38
C LEU A 377 -18.14 -4.69 9.13
N SER A 378 -18.30 -4.29 7.87
CA SER A 378 -18.99 -3.05 7.51
C SER A 378 -20.50 -3.12 7.74
N GLN A 379 -21.07 -4.32 7.91
CA GLN A 379 -22.49 -4.53 8.24
C GLN A 379 -22.82 -4.40 9.73
N GLN A 380 -21.80 -4.38 10.60
CA GLN A 380 -21.98 -4.36 12.06
C GLN A 380 -21.97 -2.95 12.67
N ILE A 381 -21.79 -1.93 11.83
CA ILE A 381 -21.81 -0.50 12.18
C ILE A 381 -23.03 0.09 11.51
#